data_AF-A0A4S8MRS3-F1
#
_entry.id   AF-A0A4S8MRS3-F1
#
_cell.length_a   1.000
_cell.length_b   1.000
_cell.length_c   1.000
_cell.angle_alpha   90.00
_cell.angle_beta   90.00
_cell.angle_gamma   90.00
#
_symmetry.space_group_name_H-M   'P 1'
#
loop_
_entity.id
_entity.type
_entity.pdbx_description
1 polymer ?
#
loop_
_entity_poly.entity_id
_entity_poly.type
_entity_poly.pdbx_seq_one_letter_code
_entity_poly.pdbx_strand_id
1 'polypeptide(L)'
;MTGSPRPETAVFQDTATLVLFPYASDAGTTIANVVTAIGDVNDNKRAFQHLAQDVCEVASVVASTLQQAAEGGCKKECAKNAGLNKQLQPLISILNEILQFTRKRSLISRIGRVILTFKSDGSRIRKYRERLEYTLDKFKSIMASSATCCQEGTHETLNTGKDTELSLLSEPNRLYKG
;
A
#
# COMPACT_ATOMS: atom_id res chain seq x y z
N MET A 1 10.34 28.18 -17.45
CA MET A 1 10.16 28.08 -15.98
C MET A 1 9.33 26.84 -15.70
N THR A 2 9.86 26.03 -14.80
CA THR A 2 9.59 24.62 -14.55
C THR A 2 8.14 24.33 -14.22
N GLY A 3 7.55 23.37 -14.95
CA GLY A 3 6.23 22.83 -14.66
C GLY A 3 6.20 22.26 -13.24
N SER A 4 5.23 22.74 -12.46
CA SER A 4 4.95 22.20 -11.13
C SER A 4 4.61 20.71 -11.29
N PRO A 5 5.26 19.79 -10.54
CA PRO A 5 4.87 18.39 -10.59
C PRO A 5 3.45 18.32 -10.02
N ARG A 6 2.51 17.92 -10.89
CA ARG A 6 1.15 17.57 -10.50
C ARG A 6 1.29 16.47 -9.44
N PRO A 7 0.70 16.58 -8.25
CA PRO A 7 0.80 15.52 -7.25
C PRO A 7 0.24 14.27 -7.91
N GLU A 8 1.09 13.24 -8.04
CA GLU A 8 0.71 11.96 -8.62
C GLU A 8 -0.42 11.39 -7.79
N THR A 9 -1.66 11.60 -8.22
CA THR A 9 -2.88 11.01 -7.66
C THR A 9 -2.95 9.49 -7.89
N ALA A 10 -1.86 8.89 -8.39
CA ALA A 10 -1.74 7.49 -8.78
C ALA A 10 -1.18 6.59 -7.67
N VAL A 11 -1.06 7.08 -6.43
CA VAL A 11 -0.36 6.41 -5.32
C VAL A 11 -0.85 4.98 -5.04
N PHE A 12 -2.06 4.59 -5.47
CA PHE A 12 -2.60 3.24 -5.30
C PHE A 12 -3.44 2.74 -6.48
N GLN A 13 -3.12 3.14 -7.72
CA GLN A 13 -3.93 2.80 -8.89
C GLN A 13 -3.51 1.53 -9.64
N ASP A 14 -2.44 0.86 -9.20
CA ASP A 14 -2.01 -0.39 -9.79
C ASP A 14 -3.05 -1.50 -9.59
N THR A 15 -3.40 -2.22 -10.66
CA THR A 15 -4.50 -3.19 -10.65
C THR A 15 -4.15 -4.41 -9.78
N ALA A 16 -2.90 -4.87 -9.80
CA ALA A 16 -2.47 -5.99 -8.95
C ALA A 16 -2.56 -5.61 -7.46
N THR A 17 -2.16 -4.38 -7.13
CA THR A 17 -2.29 -3.79 -5.79
C THR A 17 -3.76 -3.73 -5.35
N LEU A 18 -4.67 -3.24 -6.20
CA LEU A 18 -6.09 -3.11 -5.85
C LEU A 18 -6.80 -4.45 -5.63
N VAL A 19 -6.41 -5.50 -6.36
CA VAL A 19 -6.96 -6.85 -6.18
C VAL A 19 -6.60 -7.42 -4.80
N LEU A 20 -5.35 -7.24 -4.38
CA LEU A 20 -4.84 -7.74 -3.10
C LEU A 20 -5.23 -6.85 -1.93
N PHE A 21 -5.35 -5.54 -2.15
CA PHE A 21 -5.57 -4.54 -1.12
C PHE A 21 -6.82 -3.70 -1.40
N PRO A 22 -8.03 -4.20 -1.07
CA PRO A 22 -9.29 -3.52 -1.41
C PRO A 22 -9.42 -2.11 -0.82
N TYR A 23 -8.74 -1.84 0.30
CA TYR A 23 -8.74 -0.51 0.93
C TYR A 23 -7.70 0.47 0.37
N ALA A 24 -6.86 0.04 -0.58
CA ALA A 24 -5.79 0.89 -1.11
C ALA A 24 -6.35 2.08 -1.92
N SER A 25 -7.43 1.88 -2.68
CA SER A 25 -8.10 2.97 -3.41
C SER A 25 -8.67 4.03 -2.46
N ASP A 26 -9.35 3.60 -1.40
CA ASP A 26 -9.92 4.49 -0.39
C ASP A 26 -8.82 5.26 0.36
N ALA A 27 -7.71 4.59 0.70
CA ALA A 27 -6.55 5.24 1.31
C ALA A 27 -5.98 6.32 0.38
N GLY A 28 -5.76 5.99 -0.90
CA GLY A 28 -5.27 6.95 -1.89
C GLY A 28 -6.16 8.16 -2.08
N THR A 29 -7.47 7.92 -2.21
CA THR A 29 -8.48 8.98 -2.32
C THR A 29 -8.47 9.88 -1.09
N THR A 30 -8.41 9.28 0.11
CA THR A 30 -8.40 10.04 1.36
C THR A 30 -7.13 10.88 1.51
N ILE A 31 -5.96 10.34 1.13
CA ILE A 31 -4.68 11.07 1.10
C ILE A 31 -4.77 12.29 0.19
N ALA A 32 -5.23 12.11 -1.05
CA ALA A 32 -5.38 13.21 -2.00
C ALA A 32 -6.30 14.31 -1.44
N ASN A 33 -7.43 13.92 -0.85
CA ASN A 33 -8.37 14.84 -0.23
C ASN A 33 -7.75 15.61 0.95
N VAL A 34 -6.93 14.97 1.78
CA VAL A 34 -6.21 15.61 2.89
C VAL A 34 -5.23 16.65 2.37
N VAL A 35 -4.39 16.29 1.39
CA VAL A 35 -3.38 17.20 0.82
C VAL A 35 -4.06 18.40 0.17
N THR A 36 -5.13 18.20 -0.60
CA THR A 36 -5.92 19.28 -1.18
C THR A 36 -6.51 20.19 -0.09
N ALA A 37 -7.16 19.61 0.94
CA ALA A 37 -7.75 20.39 2.01
C ALA A 37 -6.71 21.21 2.78
N ILE A 38 -5.49 20.70 2.95
CA ILE A 38 -4.39 21.42 3.60
C ILE A 38 -3.99 22.64 2.79
N GLY A 39 -3.96 22.53 1.45
CA GLY A 39 -3.70 23.65 0.55
C GLY A 39 -4.68 24.82 0.72
N ASP A 40 -5.91 24.54 1.15
CA ASP A 40 -6.96 25.54 1.36
C ASP A 40 -6.90 26.24 2.73
N VAL A 41 -5.93 25.91 3.58
CA VAL A 41 -5.77 26.51 4.91
C VAL A 41 -4.91 27.77 4.82
N ASN A 42 -5.45 28.91 5.28
CA ASN A 42 -4.76 30.20 5.22
C ASN A 42 -3.98 30.54 6.49
N ASP A 43 -4.34 29.97 7.62
CA ASP A 43 -3.71 30.15 8.92
C ASP A 43 -2.77 28.98 9.26
N ASN A 44 -1.78 29.23 10.12
CA ASN A 44 -0.83 28.22 10.61
C ASN A 44 -0.16 27.39 9.49
N LYS A 45 0.06 28.01 8.31
CA LYS A 45 0.50 27.33 7.09
C LYS A 45 1.69 26.40 7.30
N ARG A 46 2.68 26.83 8.07
CA ARG A 46 3.88 26.02 8.33
C ARG A 46 3.55 24.69 9.02
N ALA A 47 2.69 24.69 10.04
CA ALA A 47 2.34 23.46 10.74
C ALA A 47 1.52 22.51 9.85
N PHE A 48 0.60 23.06 9.07
CA PHE A 48 -0.18 22.29 8.11
C PHE A 48 0.68 21.77 6.94
N GLN A 49 1.67 22.52 6.48
CA GLN A 49 2.64 22.06 5.48
C GLN A 49 3.48 20.89 6.00
N HIS A 50 3.94 20.95 7.25
CA HIS A 50 4.62 19.80 7.86
C HIS A 50 3.69 18.58 7.93
N LEU A 51 2.42 18.77 8.31
CA LEU A 51 1.44 17.67 8.31
C LEU A 51 1.21 17.09 6.90
N ALA A 52 1.13 17.92 5.86
CA ALA A 52 1.02 17.45 4.48
C ALA A 52 2.26 16.66 4.07
N GLN A 53 3.45 17.10 4.46
CA GLN A 53 4.69 16.38 4.19
C GLN A 53 4.67 14.99 4.84
N ASP A 54 4.27 14.88 6.11
CA ASP A 54 4.17 13.58 6.78
C ASP A 54 3.11 12.69 6.09
N VAL A 55 1.97 13.24 5.68
CA VAL A 55 0.94 12.50 4.94
C VAL A 55 1.46 11.98 3.59
N CYS A 56 2.24 12.79 2.86
CA CYS A 56 2.87 12.38 1.61
C CYS A 56 3.93 11.29 1.85
N GLU A 57 4.74 11.41 2.91
CA GLU A 57 5.72 10.37 3.27
C GLU A 57 5.01 9.05 3.59
N VAL A 58 3.93 9.11 4.37
CA VAL A 58 3.09 7.94 4.68
C VAL A 58 2.57 7.31 3.38
N ALA A 59 2.07 8.13 2.46
CA ALA A 59 1.54 7.69 1.18
C ALA A 59 2.58 6.92 0.38
N SER A 60 3.79 7.47 0.24
CA SER A 60 4.90 6.85 -0.50
C SER A 60 5.34 5.52 0.11
N VAL A 61 5.49 5.46 1.44
CA VAL A 61 5.90 4.22 2.12
C VAL A 61 4.83 3.14 1.99
N VAL A 62 3.55 3.50 2.18
CA VAL A 62 2.45 2.54 2.06
C VAL A 62 2.31 2.07 0.62
N ALA A 63 2.41 2.95 -0.38
CA ALA A 63 2.39 2.58 -1.80
C ALA A 63 3.49 1.57 -2.14
N SER A 64 4.73 1.90 -1.80
CA SER A 64 5.88 1.02 -2.03
C SER A 64 5.73 -0.32 -1.30
N THR A 65 5.21 -0.31 -0.07
CA THR A 65 4.93 -1.50 0.72
C THR A 65 3.89 -2.41 0.04
N LEU A 66 2.77 -1.84 -0.40
CA LEU A 66 1.72 -2.62 -1.06
C LEU A 66 2.17 -3.13 -2.42
N GLN A 67 2.89 -2.31 -3.19
CA GLN A 67 3.46 -2.71 -4.47
C GLN A 67 4.44 -3.87 -4.30
N GLN A 68 5.39 -3.77 -3.37
CA GLN A 68 6.35 -4.85 -3.09
C GLN A 68 5.64 -6.13 -2.64
N ALA A 69 4.56 -6.01 -1.87
CA ALA A 69 3.75 -7.15 -1.45
C ALA A 69 2.97 -7.79 -2.62
N ALA A 70 2.52 -6.99 -3.60
CA ALA A 70 1.87 -7.46 -4.81
C ALA A 70 2.85 -8.15 -5.77
N GLU A 71 4.03 -7.57 -5.96
CA GLU A 71 5.13 -8.14 -6.77
C GLU A 71 5.70 -9.44 -6.18
N GLY A 72 5.62 -9.60 -4.85
CA GLY A 72 6.08 -10.78 -4.15
C GLY A 72 5.28 -12.07 -4.45
N GLY A 73 4.25 -12.02 -5.29
CA GLY A 73 3.48 -13.21 -5.70
C GLY A 73 2.59 -13.81 -4.61
N CYS A 74 2.41 -13.08 -3.51
CA CYS A 74 1.66 -13.54 -2.35
C CYS A 74 0.15 -13.42 -2.58
N LYS A 75 -0.61 -14.47 -2.23
CA LYS A 75 -2.09 -14.45 -2.28
C LYS A 75 -2.66 -13.43 -1.30
N LYS A 76 -3.89 -12.97 -1.56
CA LYS A 76 -4.59 -11.97 -0.74
C LYS A 76 -4.74 -12.41 0.71
N GLU A 77 -4.96 -13.71 0.93
CA GLU A 77 -5.21 -14.34 2.23
C GLU A 77 -3.93 -14.58 3.03
N CYS A 78 -2.75 -14.34 2.45
CA CYS A 78 -1.51 -14.45 3.22
C CYS A 78 -1.57 -13.56 4.46
N ALA A 79 -1.11 -14.08 5.61
CA ALA A 79 -1.03 -13.35 6.87
C ALA A 79 -0.35 -11.97 6.76
N LYS A 80 0.68 -11.84 5.91
CA LYS A 80 1.33 -10.57 5.58
C LYS A 80 0.36 -9.60 4.91
N ASN A 81 -0.27 -10.01 3.80
CA ASN A 81 -1.22 -9.17 3.06
C ASN A 81 -2.47 -8.83 3.87
N ALA A 82 -2.99 -9.79 4.64
CA ALA A 82 -4.07 -9.58 5.60
C ALA A 82 -3.67 -8.57 6.69
N GLY A 83 -2.43 -8.66 7.20
CA GLY A 83 -1.87 -7.69 8.14
C GLY A 83 -1.80 -6.28 7.57
N LEU A 84 -1.30 -6.12 6.34
CA LEU A 84 -1.25 -4.83 5.64
C LEU A 84 -2.66 -4.25 5.44
N ASN A 85 -3.61 -5.07 4.98
CA ASN A 85 -5.01 -4.67 4.83
C ASN A 85 -5.63 -4.20 6.16
N LYS A 86 -5.32 -4.90 7.26
CA LYS A 86 -5.77 -4.51 8.59
C LYS A 86 -5.21 -3.14 9.02
N GLN A 87 -4.03 -2.75 8.55
CA GLN A 87 -3.44 -1.43 8.85
C GLN A 87 -3.94 -0.30 7.94
N LEU A 88 -4.47 -0.61 6.75
CA LEU A 88 -5.06 0.40 5.86
C LEU A 88 -6.29 1.07 6.48
N GLN A 89 -7.13 0.33 7.20
CA GLN A 89 -8.34 0.90 7.82
C GLN A 89 -8.03 1.94 8.93
N PRO A 90 -7.14 1.65 9.92
CA PRO A 90 -6.67 2.66 10.86
C PRO A 90 -6.07 3.88 10.17
N LEU A 91 -5.29 3.68 9.10
CA LEU A 91 -4.72 4.79 8.33
C LEU A 91 -5.82 5.68 7.73
N ILE A 92 -6.80 5.09 7.04
CA ILE A 92 -7.96 5.80 6.47
C ILE A 92 -8.70 6.57 7.57
N SER A 93 -8.88 5.98 8.74
CA SER A 93 -9.52 6.64 9.89
C SER A 93 -8.74 7.88 10.35
N ILE A 94 -7.42 7.76 10.54
CA ILE A 94 -6.55 8.89 10.91
C ILE A 94 -6.62 9.99 9.84
N LEU A 95 -6.55 9.62 8.55
CA LEU A 95 -6.61 10.57 7.44
C LEU A 95 -7.97 11.29 7.38
N ASN A 96 -9.07 10.59 7.64
CA ASN A 96 -10.39 11.20 7.70
C ASN A 96 -10.51 12.19 8.87
N GLU A 97 -9.95 11.88 10.03
CA GLU A 97 -9.89 12.83 11.14
C GLU A 97 -9.09 14.08 10.78
N ILE A 98 -7.93 13.91 10.12
CA ILE A 98 -7.13 15.02 9.60
C ILE A 98 -7.94 15.83 8.60
N LEU A 99 -8.61 15.18 7.65
CA LEU A 99 -9.43 15.83 6.63
C LEU A 99 -10.52 16.70 7.26
N GLN A 100 -11.26 16.17 8.23
CA GLN A 100 -12.30 16.92 8.93
C GLN A 100 -11.72 18.10 9.72
N PHE A 101 -10.60 17.89 10.41
CA PHE A 101 -9.91 18.94 11.14
C PHE A 101 -9.47 20.08 10.19
N THR A 102 -8.84 19.73 9.08
CA THR A 102 -8.36 20.66 8.07
C THR A 102 -9.50 21.42 7.38
N ARG A 103 -10.59 20.73 7.00
CA ARG A 103 -11.79 21.39 6.43
C ARG A 103 -12.41 22.39 7.39
N LYS A 104 -12.55 22.02 8.67
CA LYS A 104 -13.04 22.93 9.72
C LYS A 104 -12.13 24.16 9.85
N ARG A 105 -10.82 23.97 9.74
CA ARG A 105 -9.83 25.04 9.82
C ARG A 105 -9.87 25.97 8.63
N SER A 106 -9.94 25.44 7.41
CA SER A 106 -10.13 26.26 6.21
C SER A 106 -11.37 27.16 6.33
N LEU A 107 -12.50 26.62 6.81
CA LEU A 107 -13.72 27.42 7.05
C LEU A 107 -13.50 28.52 8.08
N ILE A 108 -12.86 28.23 9.21
CA ILE A 108 -12.57 29.23 10.26
C ILE A 108 -11.62 30.32 9.74
N SER A 109 -10.61 29.93 8.95
CA SER A 109 -9.64 30.85 8.35
C SER A 109 -10.32 31.85 7.41
N ARG A 110 -11.33 31.40 6.65
CA ARG A 110 -12.15 32.25 5.77
C ARG A 110 -13.01 33.24 6.54
N ILE A 111 -13.41 32.91 7.77
CA ILE A 111 -14.26 33.75 8.63
C ILE A 111 -13.39 34.72 9.50
N GLY A 112 -12.06 34.68 9.39
CA GLY A 112 -11.17 35.66 10.02
C GLY A 112 -10.92 35.49 11.53
N ARG A 113 -11.40 34.40 12.16
CA ARG A 113 -11.18 34.13 13.60
C ARG A 113 -9.89 33.36 13.89
N VAL A 114 -8.75 34.00 13.63
CA VAL A 114 -7.45 33.31 13.52
C VAL A 114 -6.70 33.19 14.87
N ILE A 115 -6.86 34.13 15.81
CA ILE A 115 -5.89 34.32 16.90
C ILE A 115 -6.00 33.28 18.05
N LEU A 116 -7.18 32.75 18.35
CA LEU A 116 -7.40 31.92 19.56
C LEU A 116 -7.09 30.42 19.39
N THR A 117 -6.78 29.95 18.18
CA THR A 117 -6.79 28.51 17.89
C THR A 117 -5.43 27.86 17.64
N PHE A 118 -4.39 28.64 17.37
CA PHE A 118 -3.06 28.13 17.01
C PHE A 118 -2.47 27.12 17.99
N LYS A 119 -2.58 27.35 19.31
CA LYS A 119 -2.00 26.47 20.32
C LYS A 119 -2.72 25.12 20.39
N SER A 120 -4.05 25.12 20.24
CA SER A 120 -4.86 23.90 20.16
C SER A 120 -4.63 23.15 18.84
N ASP A 121 -4.27 23.86 17.78
CA ASP A 121 -3.96 23.25 16.48
C ASP A 121 -2.61 22.55 16.52
N GLY A 122 -1.60 23.17 17.13
CA GLY A 122 -0.28 22.55 17.30
C GLY A 122 -0.34 21.22 18.03
N SER A 123 -1.11 21.12 19.13
CA SER A 123 -1.23 19.85 19.88
C SER A 123 -1.98 18.76 19.09
N ARG A 124 -3.04 19.14 18.36
CA ARG A 124 -3.77 18.21 17.47
C ARG A 124 -2.92 17.74 16.32
N ILE A 125 -2.24 18.65 15.63
CA ILE A 125 -1.32 18.33 14.53
C ILE A 125 -0.27 17.36 15.03
N ARG A 126 0.41 17.65 16.14
CA ARG A 126 1.41 16.74 16.72
C ARG A 126 0.84 15.33 16.98
N LYS A 127 -0.36 15.23 17.56
CA LYS A 127 -1.03 13.95 17.79
C LYS A 127 -1.33 13.19 16.49
N TYR A 128 -1.68 13.89 15.42
CA TYR A 128 -1.87 13.26 14.10
C TYR A 128 -0.55 12.73 13.56
N ARG A 129 0.54 13.50 13.67
CA ARG A 129 1.88 13.08 13.24
C ARG A 129 2.33 11.80 13.97
N GLU A 130 2.21 11.79 15.29
CA GLU A 130 2.54 10.61 16.13
C GLU A 130 1.74 9.36 15.72
N ARG A 131 0.44 9.53 15.40
CA ARG A 131 -0.40 8.42 14.94
C ARG A 131 -0.04 7.94 13.54
N LEU A 132 0.30 8.85 12.63
CA LEU A 132 0.76 8.51 11.28
C LEU A 132 2.08 7.73 11.34
N GLU A 133 3.03 8.20 12.14
CA GLU A 133 4.32 7.53 12.38
C GLU A 133 4.12 6.13 12.97
N TYR A 134 3.29 6.01 14.01
CA TYR A 134 2.96 4.71 14.59
C TYR A 134 2.37 3.73 13.56
N THR A 135 1.45 4.19 12.71
CA THR A 135 0.87 3.36 11.66
C THR A 135 1.93 2.96 10.63
N LEU A 136 2.83 3.88 10.24
CA LEU A 136 3.93 3.57 9.34
C LEU A 136 4.87 2.50 9.89
N ASP A 137 5.21 2.58 11.17
CA ASP A 137 6.07 1.59 11.81
C ASP A 137 5.42 0.19 11.81
N LYS A 138 4.08 0.11 11.90
CA LYS A 138 3.35 -1.15 11.73
C LYS A 138 3.46 -1.67 10.30
N PHE A 139 3.32 -0.84 9.27
CA PHE A 139 3.53 -1.25 7.88
C PHE A 139 4.94 -1.80 7.66
N LYS A 140 5.96 -1.07 8.11
CA LYS A 140 7.37 -1.49 8.03
C LYS A 140 7.62 -2.80 8.78
N SER A 141 7.08 -2.94 9.99
CA SER A 141 7.21 -4.15 10.81
C SER A 141 6.57 -5.37 10.15
N ILE A 142 5.38 -5.22 9.54
CA ILE A 142 4.73 -6.30 8.79
C ILE A 142 5.56 -6.68 7.56
N MET A 143 6.12 -5.70 6.85
CA MET A 143 6.97 -5.97 5.69
C MET A 143 8.26 -6.69 6.01
N ALA A 144 8.89 -6.32 7.13
CA ALA A 144 10.11 -6.96 7.63
C ALA A 144 9.86 -8.37 8.21
N SER A 145 8.62 -8.71 8.55
CA SER A 145 8.30 -10.03 9.08
C SER A 145 8.47 -11.12 8.02
N SER A 146 9.15 -12.21 8.38
CA SER A 146 9.38 -13.37 7.52
C SER A 146 8.13 -14.25 7.45
N ALA A 147 7.06 -13.76 6.82
CA ALA A 147 5.94 -14.61 6.49
C ALA A 147 6.29 -15.46 5.25
N THR A 148 6.46 -16.77 5.45
CA THR A 148 6.78 -17.80 4.43
C THR A 148 5.67 -18.04 3.39
N CYS A 149 4.69 -17.14 3.26
CA CYS A 149 3.47 -17.37 2.50
C CYS A 149 3.60 -17.15 0.97
N CYS A 150 4.74 -16.64 0.48
CA CYS A 150 4.94 -16.39 -0.96
C CYS A 150 5.60 -17.57 -1.71
N GLN A 151 5.74 -18.77 -1.10
CA GLN A 151 6.50 -19.89 -1.71
C GLN A 151 5.68 -20.94 -2.48
N GLU A 152 4.37 -20.82 -2.63
CA GLU A 152 3.59 -21.77 -3.45
C GLU A 152 3.37 -21.24 -4.87
N GLY A 153 4.44 -21.23 -5.66
CA GLY A 153 4.38 -20.75 -7.03
C GLY A 153 5.52 -21.22 -7.94
N THR A 154 6.15 -22.38 -7.69
CA THR A 154 7.09 -23.01 -8.66
C THR A 154 7.48 -24.45 -8.29
N HIS A 155 6.53 -25.32 -7.97
CA HIS A 155 6.80 -26.77 -7.92
C HIS A 155 5.65 -27.57 -8.55
N GLU A 156 5.32 -27.28 -9.80
CA GLU A 156 4.45 -28.18 -10.56
C GLU A 156 4.75 -28.11 -12.06
N THR A 157 5.88 -28.68 -12.48
CA THR A 157 6.03 -29.58 -13.64
C THR A 157 7.50 -29.84 -13.92
N LEU A 158 7.98 -31.02 -13.53
CA LEU A 158 8.88 -31.89 -14.31
C LEU A 158 9.36 -32.99 -13.38
N ASN A 159 8.60 -34.08 -13.32
CA ASN A 159 9.09 -35.42 -13.64
C ASN A 159 8.11 -36.47 -13.11
N THR A 160 7.40 -37.14 -14.02
CA THR A 160 7.38 -38.61 -14.02
C THR A 160 6.79 -39.14 -15.33
N GLY A 161 7.69 -39.73 -16.13
CA GLY A 161 7.43 -40.96 -16.85
C GLY A 161 6.72 -40.86 -18.20
N LYS A 162 7.49 -41.04 -19.27
CA LYS A 162 7.41 -42.25 -20.13
C LYS A 162 8.55 -42.24 -21.14
N ASP A 163 9.67 -42.82 -20.74
CA ASP A 163 10.55 -43.51 -21.68
C ASP A 163 9.79 -44.74 -22.17
N THR A 164 9.27 -44.66 -23.38
CA THR A 164 8.85 -45.85 -24.16
C THR A 164 9.19 -45.55 -25.60
N GLU A 165 10.50 -45.57 -25.88
CA GLU A 165 10.99 -45.59 -27.25
C GLU A 165 10.88 -47.02 -27.76
N LEU A 166 10.06 -47.19 -28.81
CA LEU A 166 9.92 -48.42 -29.57
C LEU A 166 11.28 -48.83 -30.14
N SER A 167 11.72 -50.04 -29.80
CA SER A 167 12.66 -50.80 -30.62
C SER A 167 12.15 -52.23 -30.76
N LEU A 168 11.14 -52.38 -31.62
CA LEU A 168 10.89 -53.63 -32.32
C LEU A 168 11.97 -53.79 -33.38
N LEU A 169 12.91 -54.72 -33.17
CA LEU A 169 13.52 -55.53 -34.23
C LEU A 169 14.19 -56.73 -33.54
N SER A 170 13.37 -57.72 -33.22
CA SER A 170 13.80 -59.07 -32.83
C SER A 170 13.95 -59.91 -34.10
N GLU A 171 15.18 -60.24 -34.47
CA GLU A 171 15.55 -61.51 -35.12
C GLU A 171 17.01 -61.81 -34.73
N PRO A 172 17.38 -63.06 -34.41
CA PRO A 172 17.45 -64.11 -35.45
C PRO A 172 16.99 -65.52 -35.04
N ASN A 173 16.39 -66.20 -36.03
CA ASN A 173 16.55 -67.62 -36.42
C ASN A 173 16.94 -68.67 -35.36
N ARG A 174 16.11 -69.72 -35.23
CA ARG A 174 16.53 -71.13 -35.41
C ARG A 174 15.34 -72.12 -35.42
N LEU A 175 15.30 -72.90 -36.51
CA LEU A 175 14.93 -74.32 -36.66
C LEU A 175 14.15 -75.00 -35.51
N TYR A 176 13.06 -75.71 -35.84
CA TYR A 176 13.04 -77.20 -35.82
C TYR A 176 11.83 -77.77 -36.61
N LYS A 177 12.09 -78.97 -37.13
CA LYS A 177 11.30 -79.82 -38.04
C LYS A 177 9.96 -80.30 -37.47
N GLY A 178 9.06 -80.68 -38.39
CA GLY A 178 7.88 -81.52 -38.16
C GLY A 178 7.06 -81.61 -39.43
#